data_AF-A0A7J4NPH3-F1
#
_entry.id   AF-A0A7J4NPH3-F1
#
_cell.length_a   1.000
_cell.length_b   1.000
_cell.length_c   1.000
_cell.angle_alpha   90.00
_cell.angle_beta   90.00
_cell.angle_gamma   90.00
#
_symmetry.space_group_name_H-M   'P 1'
#
loop_
_entity.id
_entity.type
_entity.pdbx_description
1 polymer ?
#
loop_
_entity_poly.entity_id
_entity_poly.type
_entity_poly.pdbx_seq_one_letter_code
_entity_poly.pdbx_strand_id
1 'polypeptide(L)'
;MDEDDHSSLDAENAIWLTSMIREELDLWGPLKEVSAIRGWGRHPRILLHDLNGLFGHAVLDRLGSSIELRTVVLDPRIRGQGRSHELVEQAISRWYQDALLHRVSPPLEPSSRRPLISWTRSAGLAAAYHRAGFYLVQSERRWSRLWLFRSTLATLPLRLQISIVLNRMLRGISMLFQDPVRIGHQIRHLREYHLFIFDPKSSLQMPSRAHPMSEMTAVTGRQLIEIEDSQVQAFVNWDATEEG
;
A
#
# COMPACT_ATOMS: atom_id res chain seq x y z
N MET A 1 18.04 17.82 19.23
CA MET A 1 18.71 18.46 18.08
C MET A 1 18.47 17.56 16.87
N ASP A 2 17.22 17.10 16.71
CA ASP A 2 16.88 15.87 16.00
C ASP A 2 15.85 16.10 14.87
N GLU A 3 15.12 17.23 14.89
CA GLU A 3 14.15 17.57 13.84
C GLU A 3 14.81 17.78 12.46
N ASP A 4 16.03 18.31 12.43
CA ASP A 4 16.77 18.56 11.18
C ASP A 4 17.24 17.26 10.52
N ASP A 5 17.57 16.23 11.31
CA ASP A 5 18.07 14.94 10.80
C ASP A 5 16.93 14.11 10.19
N HIS A 6 15.75 14.07 10.85
CA HIS A 6 14.56 13.39 10.31
C HIS A 6 14.03 14.04 9.02
N SER A 7 14.05 15.37 8.94
CA SER A 7 13.66 16.10 7.73
C SER A 7 14.56 15.73 6.54
N SER A 8 15.86 15.52 6.79
CA SER A 8 16.83 15.12 5.78
C SER A 8 16.61 13.68 5.28
N LEU A 9 16.40 12.74 6.20
CA LEU A 9 16.15 11.33 5.88
C LEU A 9 14.83 11.14 5.12
N ASP A 10 13.79 11.86 5.52
CA ASP A 10 12.50 11.85 4.81
C ASP A 10 12.61 12.40 3.40
N ALA A 11 13.43 13.44 3.20
CA ALA A 11 13.71 13.97 1.88
C ALA A 11 14.45 12.95 1.00
N GLU A 12 15.46 12.28 1.53
CA GLU A 12 16.20 11.22 0.82
C GLU A 12 15.29 10.05 0.43
N ASN A 13 14.46 9.57 1.38
CA ASN A 13 13.49 8.51 1.15
C ASN A 13 12.46 8.90 0.06
N ALA A 14 12.00 10.16 0.06
CA ALA A 14 11.10 10.69 -0.95
C ALA A 14 11.73 10.76 -2.35
N ILE A 15 13.01 11.13 -2.42
CA ILE A 15 13.78 11.16 -3.67
C ILE A 15 13.95 9.74 -4.21
N TRP A 16 14.34 8.77 -3.38
CA TRP A 16 14.43 7.35 -3.76
C TRP A 16 13.08 6.81 -4.26
N LEU A 17 11.98 7.11 -3.58
CA LEU A 17 10.66 6.66 -4.03
C LEU A 17 10.32 7.28 -5.39
N THR A 18 10.69 8.54 -5.60
CA THR A 18 10.44 9.23 -6.88
C THR A 18 11.23 8.60 -8.02
N SER A 19 12.49 8.20 -7.80
CA SER A 19 13.27 7.48 -8.82
C SER A 19 12.65 6.11 -9.13
N MET A 20 12.26 5.35 -8.11
CA MET A 20 11.57 4.07 -8.29
C MET A 20 10.26 4.22 -9.08
N ILE A 21 9.45 5.23 -8.78
CA ILE A 21 8.21 5.49 -9.51
C ILE A 21 8.53 5.83 -10.97
N ARG A 22 9.53 6.68 -11.25
CA ARG A 22 9.91 7.05 -12.63
C ARG A 22 10.32 5.83 -13.45
N GLU A 23 11.08 4.90 -12.86
CA GLU A 23 11.54 3.69 -13.53
C GLU A 23 10.42 2.66 -13.72
N GLU A 24 9.51 2.53 -12.75
CA GLU A 24 8.44 1.54 -12.78
C GLU A 24 7.08 2.15 -13.12
N LEU A 25 6.65 1.98 -14.37
CA LEU A 25 5.37 2.49 -14.88
C LEU A 25 4.12 1.92 -14.16
N ASP A 26 4.27 0.81 -13.45
CA ASP A 26 3.20 0.23 -12.63
C ASP A 26 2.96 0.96 -11.31
N LEU A 27 3.98 1.65 -10.81
CA LEU A 27 3.89 2.34 -9.54
C LEU A 27 3.11 3.63 -9.68
N TRP A 28 2.42 3.96 -8.59
CA TRP A 28 1.66 5.18 -8.44
C TRP A 28 2.32 6.08 -7.41
N GLY A 29 2.39 7.38 -7.69
CA GLY A 29 2.82 8.38 -6.74
C GLY A 29 3.31 9.66 -7.39
N PRO A 30 3.87 10.58 -6.59
CA PRO A 30 4.39 11.84 -7.08
C PRO A 30 5.58 11.62 -8.02
N LEU A 31 5.53 12.22 -9.21
CA LEU A 31 6.62 12.16 -10.19
C LEU A 31 7.69 13.25 -9.98
N LYS A 32 7.35 14.27 -9.19
CA LYS A 32 8.22 15.40 -8.85
C LYS A 32 8.68 15.24 -7.41
N GLU A 33 9.99 15.33 -7.19
CA GLU A 33 10.62 15.20 -5.87
C GLU A 33 10.05 16.21 -4.88
N VAL A 34 9.89 17.47 -5.28
CA VAL A 34 9.29 18.52 -4.42
C VAL A 34 7.91 18.12 -3.90
N SER A 35 7.08 17.51 -4.75
CA SER A 35 5.75 17.02 -4.36
C SER A 35 5.85 15.79 -3.47
N ALA A 36 6.84 14.92 -3.70
CA ALA A 36 7.10 13.73 -2.90
C ALA A 36 7.54 14.09 -1.48
N ILE A 37 8.49 15.01 -1.34
CA ILE A 37 9.02 15.49 -0.06
C ILE A 37 7.91 16.20 0.73
N ARG A 38 7.20 17.15 0.10
CA ARG A 38 6.10 17.87 0.77
C ARG A 38 4.95 16.95 1.20
N GLY A 39 4.72 15.89 0.44
CA GLY A 39 3.66 14.91 0.68
C GLY A 39 4.11 13.69 1.48
N TRP A 40 5.35 13.68 1.99
CA TRP A 40 5.94 12.48 2.57
C TRP A 40 5.13 11.98 3.77
N GLY A 41 4.96 12.84 4.78
CA GLY A 41 4.16 12.57 5.98
C GLY A 41 2.65 12.70 5.80
N ARG A 42 2.08 12.55 4.60
CA ARG A 42 0.61 12.60 4.39
C ARG A 42 -0.06 11.25 4.37
N HIS A 43 0.69 10.16 4.34
CA HIS A 43 0.12 8.84 4.22
C HIS A 43 0.82 7.85 5.15
N PRO A 44 0.08 6.85 5.65
CA PRO A 44 0.63 5.66 6.30
C PRO A 44 1.68 4.98 5.42
N ARG A 45 2.92 4.81 5.88
CA ARG A 45 3.99 4.14 5.12
C ARG A 45 4.61 2.99 5.90
N ILE A 46 5.03 1.98 5.15
CA ILE A 46 5.89 0.91 5.63
C ILE A 46 7.22 1.07 4.89
N LEU A 47 8.30 1.22 5.63
CA LEU A 47 9.63 1.46 5.10
C LEU A 47 10.57 0.34 5.56
N LEU A 48 11.37 -0.18 4.64
CA LEU A 48 12.43 -1.13 4.95
C LEU A 48 13.78 -0.51 4.63
N HIS A 49 14.61 -0.38 5.67
CA HIS A 49 15.95 0.21 5.58
C HIS A 49 17.04 -0.82 5.87
N ASP A 50 18.17 -0.67 5.21
CA ASP A 50 19.44 -1.30 5.60
C ASP A 50 20.55 -0.25 5.69
N LEU A 51 21.79 -0.70 5.81
CA LEU A 51 22.98 0.17 5.89
C LEU A 51 23.20 1.00 4.61
N ASN A 52 22.55 0.65 3.49
CA ASN A 52 22.63 1.36 2.22
C ASN A 52 21.40 2.24 1.97
N GLY A 53 20.55 2.43 2.98
CA GLY A 53 19.36 3.29 2.92
C GLY A 53 18.06 2.52 2.69
N LEU A 54 17.05 3.24 2.19
CA LEU A 54 15.73 2.68 1.91
C LEU A 54 15.80 1.69 0.73
N PHE A 55 15.29 0.49 0.95
CA PHE A 55 15.21 -0.53 -0.09
C PHE A 55 13.80 -1.06 -0.31
N GLY A 56 12.84 -0.74 0.55
CA GLY A 56 11.47 -1.22 0.43
C GLY A 56 10.47 -0.20 0.92
N HIS A 57 9.37 -0.05 0.18
CA HIS A 57 8.35 0.93 0.50
C HIS A 57 6.97 0.41 0.15
N ALA A 58 5.99 0.69 1.02
CA ALA A 58 4.58 0.51 0.74
C ALA A 58 3.74 1.59 1.43
N VAL A 59 2.55 1.87 0.89
CA VAL A 59 1.61 2.84 1.47
C VAL A 59 0.29 2.13 1.77
N LEU A 60 -0.28 2.40 2.94
CA LEU A 60 -1.66 2.07 3.24
C LEU A 60 -2.51 3.32 3.05
N ASP A 61 -3.62 3.19 2.33
CA ASP A 61 -4.47 4.34 2.00
C ASP A 61 -5.94 3.96 2.14
N ARG A 62 -6.81 4.89 2.54
CA ARG A 62 -8.24 4.60 2.62
C ARG A 62 -8.82 4.61 1.21
N LEU A 63 -9.64 3.60 0.92
CA LEU A 63 -10.35 3.50 -0.34
C LEU A 63 -11.80 3.10 -0.08
N GLY A 64 -12.66 4.11 0.09
CA GLY A 64 -14.07 3.90 0.45
C GLY A 64 -14.21 3.13 1.76
N SER A 65 -14.84 1.97 1.73
CA SER A 65 -15.01 1.07 2.89
C SER A 65 -13.87 0.05 3.04
N SER A 66 -12.76 0.22 2.33
CA SER A 66 -11.57 -0.65 2.37
C SER A 66 -10.31 0.17 2.60
N ILE A 67 -9.20 -0.53 2.81
CA ILE A 67 -7.86 0.04 2.83
C ILE A 67 -7.11 -0.52 1.62
N GLU A 68 -6.49 0.34 0.83
CA GLU A 68 -5.64 -0.02 -0.29
C GLU A 68 -4.17 -0.08 0.15
N LEU A 69 -3.52 -1.22 -0.05
CA LEU A 69 -2.05 -1.32 -0.02
C LEU A 69 -1.52 -0.98 -1.41
N ARG A 70 -0.90 0.20 -1.54
CA ARG A 70 -0.39 0.73 -2.81
C ARG A 70 1.10 1.04 -2.79
N THR A 71 1.65 1.22 -3.99
CA THR A 71 3.06 1.60 -4.20
C THR A 71 4.02 0.67 -3.46
N VAL A 72 3.75 -0.64 -3.54
CA VAL A 72 4.58 -1.69 -2.98
C VAL A 72 5.76 -1.90 -3.92
N VAL A 73 6.95 -1.50 -3.47
CA VAL A 73 8.16 -1.53 -4.28
C VAL A 73 9.36 -1.96 -3.43
N LEU A 74 10.26 -2.69 -4.08
CA LEU A 74 11.56 -3.04 -3.54
C LEU A 74 12.64 -2.60 -4.51
N ASP A 75 13.79 -2.20 -4.00
CA ASP A 75 14.97 -1.92 -4.79
C ASP A 75 15.31 -3.12 -5.71
N PRO A 76 15.59 -2.90 -7.01
CA PRO A 76 15.94 -3.97 -7.94
C PRO A 76 17.04 -4.92 -7.45
N ARG A 77 18.03 -4.40 -6.71
CA ARG A 77 19.22 -5.12 -6.26
C ARG A 77 18.92 -6.27 -5.30
N ILE A 78 17.77 -6.22 -4.62
CA ILE A 78 17.40 -7.18 -3.57
C ILE A 78 16.19 -8.05 -3.95
N ARG A 79 15.66 -7.90 -5.18
CA ARG A 79 14.52 -8.72 -5.65
C ARG A 79 14.92 -10.18 -5.74
N GLY A 80 13.91 -11.07 -5.63
CA GLY A 80 14.12 -12.52 -5.66
C GLY A 80 14.65 -13.10 -4.34
N GLN A 81 14.99 -12.28 -3.35
CA GLN A 81 15.48 -12.73 -2.03
C GLN A 81 14.35 -12.91 -1.00
N GLY A 82 13.09 -12.89 -1.42
CA GLY A 82 11.94 -13.05 -0.54
C GLY A 82 11.53 -11.80 0.27
N ARG A 83 12.21 -10.66 0.11
CA ARG A 83 11.94 -9.39 0.83
C ARG A 83 10.53 -8.82 0.63
N SER A 84 9.81 -9.24 -0.41
CA SER A 84 8.42 -8.84 -0.63
C SER A 84 7.49 -9.42 0.43
N HIS A 85 7.81 -10.58 0.98
CA HIS A 85 7.04 -11.18 2.08
C HIS A 85 7.16 -10.34 3.34
N GLU A 86 8.38 -9.96 3.71
CA GLU A 86 8.65 -9.09 4.87
C GLU A 86 7.88 -7.77 4.79
N LEU A 87 7.92 -7.09 3.64
CA LEU A 87 7.20 -5.84 3.44
C LEU A 87 5.68 -6.01 3.56
N VAL A 88 5.12 -7.09 3.00
CA VAL A 88 3.69 -7.39 3.07
C VAL A 88 3.26 -7.78 4.48
N GLU A 89 4.06 -8.57 5.19
CA GLU A 89 3.80 -8.98 6.58
C GLU A 89 3.81 -7.77 7.53
N GLN A 90 4.72 -6.83 7.33
CA GLN A 90 4.72 -5.56 8.10
C GLN A 90 3.50 -4.71 7.76
N ALA A 91 3.09 -4.62 6.50
CA ALA A 91 1.87 -3.92 6.10
C ALA A 91 0.61 -4.52 6.73
N ILE A 92 0.50 -5.85 6.79
CA ILE A 92 -0.61 -6.54 7.48
C ILE A 92 -0.55 -6.29 8.98
N SER A 93 0.63 -6.40 9.58
CA SER A 93 0.81 -6.17 11.02
C SER A 93 0.35 -4.77 11.42
N ARG A 94 0.74 -3.76 10.63
CA ARG A 94 0.26 -2.38 10.81
C ARG A 94 -1.23 -2.27 10.60
N TRP A 95 -1.76 -2.83 9.51
CA TRP A 95 -3.19 -2.87 9.25
C TRP A 95 -3.98 -3.52 10.40
N TYR A 96 -3.42 -4.51 11.09
CA TYR A 96 -4.10 -5.19 12.20
C TYR A 96 -4.21 -4.31 13.46
N GLN A 97 -3.21 -3.46 13.70
CA GLN A 97 -3.00 -2.71 14.94
C GLN A 97 -3.48 -1.25 14.86
N ASP A 98 -3.62 -0.68 13.67
CA ASP A 98 -3.81 0.75 13.50
C ASP A 98 -5.28 1.18 13.49
N ALA A 99 -5.72 1.75 14.62
CA ALA A 99 -7.12 2.15 14.81
C ALA A 99 -7.52 3.35 13.93
N LEU A 100 -6.57 4.27 13.67
CA LEU A 100 -6.77 5.46 12.82
C LEU A 100 -6.98 5.05 11.36
N LEU A 101 -6.22 4.06 10.89
CA LEU A 101 -6.38 3.50 9.55
C LEU A 101 -7.81 2.95 9.32
N HIS A 102 -8.42 2.37 10.35
CA HIS A 102 -9.78 1.84 10.30
C HIS A 102 -10.88 2.87 10.59
N ARG A 103 -10.53 4.04 11.15
CA ARG A 103 -11.46 5.03 11.74
C ARG A 103 -12.33 4.42 12.84
N VAL A 104 -11.70 3.69 13.74
CA VAL A 104 -12.38 3.04 14.87
C VAL A 104 -11.64 3.43 16.14
N SER A 105 -12.36 3.69 17.24
CA SER A 105 -11.72 3.89 18.54
C SER A 105 -11.15 2.57 19.05
N PRO A 106 -9.94 2.55 19.65
CA PRO A 106 -9.43 1.34 20.28
C PRO A 106 -10.37 0.88 21.41
N PRO A 107 -10.55 -0.44 21.64
CA PRO A 107 -9.84 -1.56 21.01
C PRO A 107 -10.36 -1.97 19.62
N LEU A 108 -9.46 -2.42 18.75
CA LEU A 108 -9.76 -2.89 17.39
C LEU A 108 -10.32 -4.32 17.38
N GLU A 109 -11.64 -4.42 17.35
CA GLU A 109 -12.33 -5.70 17.13
C GLU A 109 -12.18 -6.18 15.68
N PRO A 110 -12.01 -7.50 15.43
CA PRO A 110 -11.88 -8.05 14.08
C PRO A 110 -13.03 -7.68 13.15
N SER A 111 -14.26 -7.62 13.66
CA SER A 111 -15.45 -7.24 12.87
C SER A 111 -15.44 -5.80 12.39
N SER A 112 -14.71 -4.92 13.07
CA SER A 112 -14.66 -3.48 12.80
C SER A 112 -13.54 -3.10 11.84
N ARG A 113 -12.67 -4.04 11.50
CA ARG A 113 -11.59 -3.84 10.53
C ARG A 113 -12.15 -3.74 9.11
N ARG A 114 -11.59 -2.83 8.33
CA ARG A 114 -11.87 -2.70 6.89
C ARG A 114 -11.00 -3.69 6.11
N PRO A 115 -11.52 -4.33 5.05
CA PRO A 115 -10.73 -5.23 4.22
C PRO A 115 -9.52 -4.51 3.61
N LEU A 116 -8.40 -5.21 3.53
CA LEU A 116 -7.19 -4.72 2.87
C LEU A 116 -7.17 -5.24 1.43
N ILE A 117 -7.00 -4.35 0.47
CA ILE A 117 -7.02 -4.68 -0.95
C ILE A 117 -5.75 -4.21 -1.62
N SER A 118 -5.29 -4.94 -2.64
CA SER A 118 -4.17 -4.51 -3.46
C SER A 118 -4.28 -5.01 -4.89
N TRP A 119 -3.66 -4.27 -5.81
CA TRP A 119 -3.59 -4.64 -7.22
C TRP A 119 -2.14 -4.88 -7.59
N THR A 120 -1.90 -5.98 -8.30
CA THR A 120 -0.57 -6.26 -8.82
C THR A 120 -0.64 -7.05 -10.12
N ARG A 121 0.33 -6.79 -11.00
CA ARG A 121 0.66 -7.68 -12.13
C ARG A 121 1.95 -8.47 -11.89
N SER A 122 2.71 -8.15 -10.84
CA SER A 122 3.99 -8.77 -10.54
C SER A 122 3.78 -10.14 -9.89
N ALA A 123 4.32 -11.19 -10.50
CA ALA A 123 4.27 -12.55 -9.98
C ALA A 123 4.93 -12.67 -8.58
N GLY A 124 6.03 -11.96 -8.35
CA GLY A 124 6.74 -11.99 -7.08
C GLY A 124 5.94 -11.36 -5.93
N LEU A 125 5.17 -10.31 -6.22
CA LEU A 125 4.29 -9.69 -5.24
C LEU A 125 2.99 -10.51 -5.05
N ALA A 126 2.45 -11.09 -6.12
CA ALA A 126 1.31 -12.01 -6.05
C ALA A 126 1.62 -13.24 -5.17
N ALA A 127 2.83 -13.80 -5.29
CA ALA A 127 3.29 -14.87 -4.41
C ALA A 127 3.34 -14.43 -2.94
N ALA A 128 3.81 -13.20 -2.68
CA ALA A 128 3.82 -12.65 -1.33
C ALA A 128 2.40 -12.47 -0.76
N TYR A 129 1.46 -11.99 -1.57
CA TYR A 129 0.05 -11.90 -1.17
C TYR A 129 -0.56 -13.26 -0.86
N HIS A 130 -0.34 -14.26 -1.72
CA HIS A 130 -0.83 -15.62 -1.47
C HIS A 130 -0.25 -16.22 -0.19
N ARG A 131 1.04 -16.05 0.07
CA ARG A 131 1.67 -16.52 1.32
C ARG A 131 1.08 -15.83 2.54
N ALA A 132 0.81 -14.53 2.42
CA ALA A 132 0.31 -13.71 3.50
C ALA A 132 -1.22 -13.86 3.75
N GLY A 133 -1.89 -14.72 2.99
CA GLY A 133 -3.31 -15.04 3.19
C GLY A 133 -4.30 -14.20 2.40
N PHE A 134 -3.83 -13.39 1.45
CA PHE A 134 -4.73 -12.77 0.49
C PHE A 134 -5.31 -13.83 -0.46
N TYR A 135 -6.60 -13.71 -0.75
CA TYR A 135 -7.21 -14.47 -1.83
C TYR A 135 -7.28 -13.63 -3.11
N LEU A 136 -7.08 -14.32 -4.23
CA LEU A 136 -7.22 -13.74 -5.55
C LEU A 136 -8.71 -13.58 -5.89
N VAL A 137 -9.13 -12.37 -6.23
CA VAL A 137 -10.50 -12.13 -6.70
C VAL A 137 -10.63 -12.60 -8.13
N GLN A 138 -11.33 -13.71 -8.32
CA GLN A 138 -11.66 -14.18 -9.66
C GLN A 138 -12.67 -13.24 -10.33
N SER A 139 -12.45 -12.93 -11.60
CA SER A 139 -13.40 -12.13 -12.38
C SER A 139 -14.67 -12.94 -12.66
N GLU A 140 -15.78 -12.63 -11.99
CA GLU A 140 -17.06 -13.27 -12.29
C GLU A 140 -17.81 -12.56 -13.44
N ARG A 141 -18.50 -13.36 -14.27
CA ARG A 141 -19.43 -12.86 -15.30
C ARG A 141 -20.83 -12.74 -14.70
N ARG A 142 -21.29 -11.53 -14.38
CA ARG A 142 -22.69 -11.31 -14.01
C ARG A 142 -23.55 -11.07 -15.26
N TRP A 143 -24.42 -12.03 -15.54
CA TRP A 143 -25.34 -12.03 -16.68
C TRP A 143 -26.37 -10.88 -16.64
N SER A 144 -26.64 -10.30 -15.46
CA SER A 144 -27.63 -9.24 -15.27
C SER A 144 -27.11 -7.81 -15.50
N ARG A 145 -25.82 -7.62 -15.80
CA ARG A 145 -25.24 -6.31 -16.12
C ARG A 145 -24.68 -6.37 -17.53
N LEU A 146 -25.58 -6.15 -18.49
CA LEU A 146 -25.38 -6.03 -19.94
C LEU A 146 -23.91 -6.09 -20.39
N TRP A 147 -23.58 -7.26 -20.94
CA TRP A 147 -22.48 -7.62 -21.85
C TRP A 147 -21.55 -6.50 -22.32
N LEU A 148 -20.74 -5.90 -21.45
CA LEU A 148 -19.74 -4.93 -21.91
C LEU A 148 -18.33 -5.21 -21.39
N PHE A 149 -18.09 -5.64 -20.14
CA PHE A 149 -16.72 -5.86 -19.67
C PHE A 149 -16.57 -6.98 -18.63
N ARG A 150 -15.53 -7.82 -18.78
CA ARG A 150 -15.02 -8.67 -17.68
C ARG A 150 -14.36 -7.74 -16.66
N SER A 151 -14.87 -7.69 -15.42
CA SER A 151 -14.30 -6.84 -14.37
C SER A 151 -14.19 -7.60 -13.04
N THR A 152 -13.01 -7.58 -12.45
CA THR A 152 -12.73 -8.08 -11.08
C THR A 152 -13.45 -7.27 -10.00
N LEU A 153 -13.97 -6.08 -10.33
CA LEU A 153 -14.72 -5.24 -9.41
C LEU A 153 -16.16 -5.73 -9.20
N ALA A 154 -16.70 -6.55 -10.11
CA ALA A 154 -18.12 -6.94 -10.09
C ALA A 154 -18.53 -7.79 -8.88
N THR A 155 -17.56 -8.41 -8.20
CA THR A 155 -17.71 -9.22 -6.98
C THR A 155 -17.76 -8.36 -5.71
N LEU A 156 -17.34 -7.10 -5.77
CA LEU A 156 -17.27 -6.19 -4.63
C LEU A 156 -18.63 -5.49 -4.37
N PRO A 157 -18.88 -4.97 -3.16
CA PRO A 157 -20.05 -4.14 -2.88
C PRO A 157 -20.13 -2.92 -3.81
N LEU A 158 -21.32 -2.53 -4.27
CA LEU A 158 -21.51 -1.44 -5.24
C LEU A 158 -20.85 -0.12 -4.80
N ARG A 159 -20.94 0.22 -3.51
CA ARG A 159 -20.30 1.43 -2.97
C ARG A 159 -18.78 1.40 -3.18
N LEU A 160 -18.16 0.26 -2.90
CA LEU A 160 -16.72 0.07 -3.07
C LEU A 160 -16.33 0.02 -4.55
N GLN A 161 -17.18 -0.53 -5.44
CA GLN A 161 -17.00 -0.41 -6.89
C GLN A 161 -16.93 1.05 -7.34
N ILE A 162 -17.89 1.88 -6.90
CA ILE A 162 -17.96 3.30 -7.24
C ILE A 162 -16.74 4.04 -6.68
N SER A 163 -16.37 3.82 -5.41
CA SER A 163 -15.19 4.43 -4.80
C SER A 163 -13.90 4.08 -5.53
N ILE A 164 -13.73 2.82 -5.94
CA ILE A 164 -12.56 2.40 -6.73
C ILE A 164 -12.54 3.10 -8.08
N VAL A 165 -13.66 3.09 -8.82
CA VAL A 165 -13.74 3.72 -10.14
C VAL A 165 -13.45 5.21 -10.06
N LEU A 166 -14.05 5.91 -9.09
CA LEU A 166 -13.87 7.35 -8.90
C LEU A 166 -12.43 7.68 -8.49
N ASN A 167 -11.85 6.95 -7.53
CA ASN A 167 -10.45 7.13 -7.13
C ASN A 167 -9.49 6.89 -8.31
N ARG A 168 -9.69 5.80 -9.06
CA ARG A 168 -8.89 5.48 -10.26
C ARG A 168 -9.07 6.52 -11.36
N MET A 169 -10.28 7.05 -11.58
CA MET A 169 -10.54 8.13 -12.54
C MET A 169 -9.84 9.43 -12.14
N LEU A 170 -9.97 9.88 -10.89
CA LEU A 170 -9.30 11.11 -10.42
C LEU A 170 -7.79 10.99 -10.55
N ARG A 171 -7.21 9.85 -10.14
CA ARG A 171 -5.77 9.59 -10.28
C ARG A 171 -5.35 9.52 -11.76
N GLY A 172 -6.16 8.89 -12.61
CA GLY A 172 -5.93 8.82 -14.06
C GLY A 172 -5.99 10.18 -14.75
N ILE A 173 -6.93 11.06 -14.38
CA ILE A 173 -7.00 12.43 -14.90
C ILE A 173 -5.73 13.19 -14.52
N SER A 174 -5.32 13.12 -13.24
CA SER A 174 -4.10 13.76 -12.77
C SER A 174 -2.86 13.29 -13.54
N MET A 175 -2.73 11.98 -13.78
CA MET A 175 -1.63 11.43 -14.55
C MET A 175 -1.65 11.86 -16.02
N LEU A 176 -2.81 12.14 -16.62
CA LEU A 176 -2.90 12.48 -18.06
C LEU A 176 -2.12 13.75 -18.37
N PHE A 177 -2.10 14.65 -17.39
CA PHE A 177 -1.36 15.90 -17.47
C PHE A 177 0.11 15.79 -17.01
N GLN A 178 0.47 14.74 -16.26
CA GLN A 178 1.83 14.60 -15.69
C GLN A 178 2.71 13.61 -16.46
N ASP A 179 2.16 12.46 -16.87
CA ASP A 179 2.88 11.37 -17.54
C ASP A 179 1.90 10.52 -18.39
N PRO A 180 1.63 10.94 -19.64
CA PRO A 180 0.70 10.23 -20.52
C PRO A 180 1.22 8.84 -20.93
N VAL A 181 2.54 8.62 -20.91
CA VAL A 181 3.15 7.33 -21.26
C VAL A 181 2.78 6.27 -20.21
N ARG A 182 2.84 6.63 -18.93
CA ARG A 182 2.43 5.76 -17.82
C ARG A 182 0.96 5.37 -17.91
N ILE A 183 0.08 6.30 -18.23
CA ILE A 183 -1.35 5.96 -18.44
C ILE A 183 -1.50 5.01 -19.61
N GLY A 184 -0.84 5.29 -20.73
CA GLY A 184 -0.87 4.39 -21.89
C GLY A 184 -0.45 2.98 -21.51
N HIS A 185 0.63 2.84 -20.74
CA HIS A 185 1.12 1.57 -20.21
C HIS A 185 0.08 0.89 -19.31
N GLN A 186 -0.45 1.61 -18.32
CA GLN A 186 -1.42 1.04 -17.37
C GLN A 186 -2.73 0.63 -18.07
N ILE A 187 -3.24 1.45 -18.99
CA ILE A 187 -4.43 1.14 -19.81
C ILE A 187 -4.18 -0.13 -20.64
N ARG A 188 -3.02 -0.22 -21.30
CA ARG A 188 -2.64 -1.38 -22.12
C ARG A 188 -2.61 -2.67 -21.30
N HIS A 189 -2.14 -2.61 -20.05
CA HIS A 189 -2.00 -3.76 -19.15
C HIS A 189 -3.15 -3.92 -18.14
N LEU A 190 -4.27 -3.20 -18.29
CA LEU A 190 -5.41 -3.24 -17.35
C LEU A 190 -5.89 -4.66 -17.03
N ARG A 191 -5.87 -5.55 -18.03
CA ARG A 191 -6.35 -6.93 -17.90
C ARG A 191 -5.41 -7.85 -17.13
N GLU A 192 -4.16 -7.42 -16.93
CA GLU A 192 -3.12 -8.17 -16.22
C GLU A 192 -3.04 -7.79 -14.73
N TYR A 193 -3.71 -6.71 -14.32
CA TYR A 193 -3.80 -6.36 -12.91
C TYR A 193 -4.81 -7.27 -12.21
N HIS A 194 -4.28 -8.07 -11.29
CA HIS A 194 -5.05 -8.96 -10.46
C HIS A 194 -5.35 -8.27 -9.13
N LEU A 195 -6.59 -8.40 -8.66
CA LEU A 195 -7.04 -7.86 -7.38
C LEU A 195 -6.90 -8.93 -6.29
N PHE A 196 -6.21 -8.57 -5.22
CA PHE A 196 -6.03 -9.39 -4.04
C PHE A 196 -6.77 -8.75 -2.87
N ILE A 197 -7.48 -9.56 -2.09
CA ILE A 197 -8.20 -9.10 -0.89
C ILE A 197 -7.74 -9.93 0.31
N PHE A 198 -7.48 -9.23 1.41
CA PHE A 198 -7.30 -9.79 2.73
C PHE A 198 -8.51 -9.40 3.59
N ASP A 199 -9.30 -10.39 3.99
CA ASP A 199 -10.54 -10.19 4.73
C ASP A 199 -10.29 -10.31 6.23
N PRO A 200 -10.72 -9.33 7.06
CA PRO A 200 -10.64 -9.43 8.51
C PRO A 200 -11.41 -10.60 9.12
N LYS A 201 -12.41 -11.14 8.41
CA LYS A 201 -13.28 -12.22 8.89
C LYS A 201 -12.78 -13.61 8.53
N SER A 202 -11.80 -13.74 7.63
CA SER A 202 -11.14 -15.02 7.38
C SER A 202 -10.31 -15.41 8.61
N SER A 203 -10.96 -16.10 9.55
CA SER A 203 -10.45 -16.58 10.83
C SER A 203 -9.31 -17.59 10.76
N LEU A 204 -8.81 -17.91 9.57
CA LEU A 204 -7.86 -19.00 9.34
C LEU A 204 -6.39 -18.59 9.39
N GLN A 205 -6.05 -17.31 9.33
CA GLN A 205 -4.64 -16.88 9.33
C GLN A 205 -4.47 -15.60 10.14
N MET A 206 -4.48 -15.75 11.46
CA MET A 206 -3.64 -14.89 12.29
C MET A 206 -2.20 -15.05 11.76
N PRO A 207 -1.44 -13.99 11.45
CA PRO A 207 -0.01 -14.14 11.23
C PRO A 207 0.54 -14.92 12.43
N SER A 208 1.10 -16.11 12.14
CA SER A 208 1.62 -17.02 13.17
C SER A 208 2.72 -16.25 13.89
N ARG A 209 2.40 -15.84 15.13
CA ARG A 209 3.07 -14.76 15.87
C ARG A 209 2.99 -13.41 15.15
N ALA A 210 2.21 -12.50 15.72
CA ALA A 210 2.75 -11.16 15.93
C ALA A 210 4.06 -11.37 16.71
N HIS A 211 5.18 -11.54 15.99
CA HIS A 211 6.46 -11.33 16.61
C HIS A 211 6.38 -9.90 17.14
N PRO A 212 6.57 -9.68 18.46
CA PRO A 212 6.70 -8.32 18.94
C PRO A 212 7.72 -7.63 18.02
N MET A 213 7.46 -6.41 17.57
CA MET A 213 8.38 -5.67 16.69
C MET A 213 9.85 -5.78 17.14
N SER A 214 10.07 -6.00 18.44
CA SER A 214 11.32 -6.27 19.14
C SER A 214 12.07 -7.58 18.77
N GLU A 215 11.40 -8.68 18.41
CA GLU A 215 12.07 -9.98 18.12
C GLU A 215 12.68 -10.05 16.72
N MET A 216 12.10 -9.35 15.73
CA MET A 216 12.65 -9.29 14.37
C MET A 216 13.94 -8.44 14.33
N THR A 217 14.02 -7.44 15.21
CA THR A 217 15.22 -6.65 15.53
C THR A 217 16.32 -7.55 16.10
N ALA A 218 15.98 -8.45 17.03
CA ALA A 218 16.91 -9.33 17.73
C ALA A 218 17.49 -10.47 16.86
N VAL A 219 16.71 -11.02 15.93
CA VAL A 219 17.18 -12.10 15.03
C VAL A 219 17.97 -11.57 13.84
N THR A 220 17.71 -10.34 13.40
CA THR A 220 18.35 -9.74 12.21
C THR A 220 19.51 -8.80 12.55
N GLY A 221 19.69 -8.43 13.82
CA GLY A 221 20.71 -7.47 14.26
C GLY A 221 20.51 -6.06 13.68
N ARG A 222 19.29 -5.74 13.23
CA ARG A 222 18.97 -4.51 12.51
C ARG A 222 17.98 -3.68 13.31
N GLN A 223 18.35 -2.43 13.56
CA GLN A 223 17.54 -1.43 14.22
C GLN A 223 16.36 -1.07 13.31
N LEU A 224 15.23 -1.79 13.48
CA LEU A 224 13.93 -1.27 13.06
C LEU A 224 13.67 -0.05 13.93
N ILE A 225 13.62 1.12 13.30
CA ILE A 225 13.26 2.37 13.94
C ILE A 225 11.90 2.15 14.60
N GLU A 226 11.92 2.21 15.93
CA GLU A 226 10.75 2.23 16.79
C GLU A 226 9.81 3.31 16.27
N ILE A 227 8.49 3.11 16.36
CA ILE A 227 7.49 4.05 15.83
C ILE A 227 7.82 5.44 16.37
N GLU A 228 8.39 6.26 15.49
CA GLU A 228 8.77 7.61 15.83
C GLU A 228 7.51 8.47 15.73
N ASP A 229 7.35 9.42 16.64
CA ASP A 229 6.17 10.29 16.73
C ASP A 229 5.84 10.99 15.39
N SER A 230 6.84 11.12 14.51
CA SER A 230 6.73 11.58 13.11
C SER A 230 5.75 10.75 12.27
N GLN A 231 5.75 9.42 12.44
CA GLN A 231 4.81 8.53 11.78
C GLN A 231 3.41 8.66 12.37
N VAL A 232 3.24 8.89 13.67
CA VAL A 232 1.91 9.13 14.25
C VAL A 232 1.33 10.47 13.76
N GLN A 233 2.16 11.50 13.71
CA GLN A 233 1.79 12.83 13.23
C GLN A 233 1.38 12.81 11.76
N ALA A 234 2.01 11.96 10.92
CA ALA A 234 1.62 11.78 9.53
C ALA A 234 0.17 11.30 9.36
N PHE A 235 -0.34 10.50 10.30
CA PHE A 235 -1.71 9.98 10.27
C PHE A 235 -2.72 10.99 10.80
N VAL A 236 -2.35 11.76 11.83
CA VAL A 236 -3.17 12.89 12.30
C VAL A 236 -3.35 13.89 11.17
N ASN A 237 -2.26 14.23 10.47
CA ASN A 237 -2.30 15.12 9.32
C ASN A 237 -3.12 14.53 8.17
N TRP A 238 -3.00 13.23 7.92
CA TRP A 238 -3.79 12.54 6.89
C TRP A 238 -5.30 12.55 7.19
N ASP A 239 -5.69 12.29 8.45
CA ASP A 239 -7.09 12.31 8.86
C ASP A 239 -7.69 13.72 8.73
N ALA A 240 -6.93 14.75 9.15
CA ALA A 240 -7.33 16.14 8.98
C ALA A 240 -7.50 16.56 7.51
N THR A 241 -6.73 15.98 6.58
CA THR A 241 -6.87 16.28 5.14
C THR A 241 -8.03 15.57 4.45
N GLU A 242 -8.61 14.52 5.04
CA GLU A 242 -9.77 13.81 4.47
C GLU A 242 -11.12 14.21 5.09
N GLU A 243 -11.12 15.06 6.12
CA GLU A 243 -12.32 15.72 6.66
C GLU A 243 -12.63 17.08 5.99
N GLY A 244 -11.81 17.51 5.02
CA GLY A 244 -11.98 18.74 4.24
C GLY A 244 -12.70 18.56 2.91
#